data_AF-A0A923V441-F1
#
_entry.id   AF-A0A923V441-F1
#
_cell.length_a   1.000
_cell.length_b   1.000
_cell.length_c   1.000
_cell.angle_alpha   90.00
_cell.angle_beta   90.00
_cell.angle_gamma   90.00
#
_symmetry.space_group_name_H-M   'P 1'
#
loop_
_entity.id
_entity.type
_entity.pdbx_description
1 polymer ?
#
loop_
_entity_poly.entity_id
_entity_poly.type
_entity_poly.pdbx_seq_one_letter_code
_entity_poly.pdbx_strand_id
1 'polypeptide(L)'
;MIPEERQKFNKQFTAQKYADFLDDLEKDYTKIPFRVAETPIFIPKDLTKKLIDAGEEIIKLIKRPNFKELTKKAIPILWNVPNENDHPHFLTFDFGICKDENGELQPMLIEMQGFPSLYGFQAHLAETFKRHYQISENLNYFLTGFDEEKYHSLLKKVILGTHDAKHVAIIDIDAKNQKTAIDFFVTQKLLGIKILSVNMIHRIGKKLFYTENGEEVQLKRIYNRLIFDEI
;
A
#
# COMPACT_ATOMS: atom_id res chain seq x y z
N MET A 1 -17.75 -6.60 14.11
CA MET A 1 -17.96 -7.06 12.71
C MET A 1 -19.45 -7.01 12.40
N ILE A 2 -19.85 -6.66 11.18
CA ILE A 2 -21.26 -6.64 10.75
C ILE A 2 -21.77 -8.08 10.69
N PRO A 3 -22.71 -8.51 11.58
CA PRO A 3 -23.09 -9.92 11.70
C PRO A 3 -23.77 -10.48 10.45
N GLU A 4 -24.66 -9.70 9.83
CA GLU A 4 -25.43 -10.12 8.66
C GLU A 4 -24.52 -10.40 7.45
N GLU A 5 -23.57 -9.50 7.17
CA GLU A 5 -22.59 -9.67 6.09
C GLU A 5 -21.68 -10.87 6.35
N ARG A 6 -21.28 -11.10 7.62
CA ARG A 6 -20.53 -12.31 7.99
C ARG A 6 -21.32 -13.59 7.71
N GLN A 7 -22.58 -13.64 8.11
CA GLN A 7 -23.43 -14.81 7.89
C GLN A 7 -23.66 -15.05 6.40
N LYS A 8 -23.88 -13.97 5.63
CA LYS A 8 -24.02 -14.02 4.17
C LYS A 8 -22.76 -14.55 3.50
N PHE A 9 -21.58 -14.12 3.92
CA PHE A 9 -20.31 -14.64 3.40
C PHE A 9 -20.13 -16.12 3.75
N ASN A 10 -20.39 -16.52 5.00
CA ASN A 10 -20.26 -17.91 5.45
C ASN A 10 -21.10 -18.89 4.62
N LYS A 11 -22.33 -18.50 4.26
CA LYS A 11 -23.22 -19.33 3.42
C LYS A 11 -22.69 -19.57 2.01
N GLN A 12 -21.82 -18.69 1.52
CA GLN A 12 -21.22 -18.79 0.18
C GLN A 12 -19.88 -19.51 0.18
N PHE A 13 -19.23 -19.63 1.34
CA PHE A 13 -17.89 -20.16 1.43
C PHE A 13 -17.87 -21.67 1.17
N THR A 14 -16.96 -22.10 0.30
CA THR A 14 -16.58 -23.50 0.11
C THR A 14 -15.07 -23.57 -0.15
N ALA A 15 -14.45 -24.71 0.14
CA ALA A 15 -13.02 -24.90 -0.13
C ALA A 15 -12.69 -24.72 -1.62
N GLN A 16 -13.56 -25.22 -2.52
CA GLN A 16 -13.38 -25.05 -3.97
C GLN A 16 -13.41 -23.57 -4.36
N LYS A 17 -14.40 -22.82 -3.88
CA LYS A 17 -14.53 -21.40 -4.20
C LYS A 17 -13.35 -20.57 -3.67
N TYR A 18 -12.80 -20.96 -2.53
CA TYR A 18 -11.57 -20.34 -2.01
C TYR A 18 -10.35 -20.68 -2.85
N ALA A 19 -10.22 -21.92 -3.35
CA ALA A 19 -9.17 -22.29 -4.29
C ALA A 19 -9.28 -21.49 -5.59
N ASP A 20 -10.48 -21.39 -6.16
CA ASP A 20 -10.74 -20.59 -7.38
C ASP A 20 -10.40 -19.10 -7.17
N PHE A 21 -10.69 -18.57 -5.97
CA PHE A 21 -10.31 -17.22 -5.57
C PHE A 21 -8.78 -17.03 -5.52
N LEU A 22 -8.04 -17.98 -4.95
CA LEU A 22 -6.57 -17.91 -4.92
C LEU A 22 -5.97 -18.01 -6.33
N ASP A 23 -6.50 -18.90 -7.17
CA ASP A 23 -6.05 -19.04 -8.54
C ASP A 23 -6.27 -17.74 -9.35
N ASP A 24 -7.40 -17.06 -9.17
CA ASP A 24 -7.66 -15.75 -9.80
C ASP A 24 -6.77 -14.64 -9.22
N LEU A 25 -6.53 -14.66 -7.91
CA LEU A 25 -5.67 -13.68 -7.24
C LEU A 25 -4.23 -13.71 -7.80
N GLU A 26 -3.74 -14.89 -8.16
CA GLU A 26 -2.37 -15.13 -8.63
C GLU A 26 -2.24 -15.21 -10.16
N LYS A 27 -3.35 -15.27 -10.90
CA LYS A 27 -3.40 -15.65 -12.32
C LYS A 27 -2.37 -14.95 -13.23
N ASP A 28 -2.17 -13.66 -13.03
CA ASP A 28 -1.28 -12.83 -13.86
C ASP A 28 0.01 -12.42 -13.14
N TYR A 29 0.28 -13.02 -11.97
CA TYR A 29 1.32 -12.56 -11.04
C TYR A 29 2.12 -13.74 -10.46
N THR A 30 2.94 -13.45 -9.45
CA THR A 30 3.69 -14.49 -8.72
C THR A 30 2.79 -15.24 -7.74
N LYS A 31 3.21 -16.46 -7.38
CA LYS A 31 2.62 -17.20 -6.26
C LYS A 31 2.83 -16.47 -4.94
N ILE A 32 1.80 -16.46 -4.11
CA ILE A 32 1.78 -15.81 -2.81
C ILE A 32 2.36 -16.79 -1.78
N PRO A 33 3.50 -16.47 -1.13
CA PRO A 33 4.15 -17.38 -0.19
C PRO A 33 3.56 -17.33 1.23
N PHE A 34 2.49 -16.57 1.43
CA PHE A 34 1.82 -16.39 2.70
C PHE A 34 0.34 -16.79 2.62
N ARG A 35 -0.27 -17.07 3.77
CA ARG A 35 -1.69 -17.40 3.84
C ARG A 35 -2.51 -16.15 3.63
N VAL A 36 -3.30 -16.14 2.56
CA VAL A 36 -4.38 -15.17 2.38
C VAL A 36 -5.54 -15.58 3.29
N ALA A 37 -6.20 -14.63 3.94
CA ALA A 37 -7.37 -14.95 4.76
C ALA A 37 -8.52 -15.41 3.87
N GLU A 38 -9.27 -16.43 4.31
CA GLU A 38 -10.41 -16.99 3.56
C GLU A 38 -11.60 -16.03 3.45
N THR A 39 -11.56 -14.91 4.15
CA THR A 39 -12.67 -14.00 4.36
C THR A 39 -12.18 -12.57 4.58
N PRO A 40 -12.86 -11.57 4.03
CA PRO A 40 -12.67 -10.19 4.47
C PRO A 40 -13.23 -9.99 5.88
N ILE A 41 -12.84 -8.88 6.50
CA ILE A 41 -13.47 -8.38 7.73
C ILE A 41 -14.54 -7.35 7.38
N PHE A 42 -15.72 -7.50 7.98
CA PHE A 42 -16.83 -6.56 7.77
C PHE A 42 -16.89 -5.56 8.91
N ILE A 43 -16.32 -4.36 8.72
CA ILE A 43 -16.17 -3.36 9.77
C ILE A 43 -17.45 -2.50 9.87
N PRO A 44 -18.07 -2.39 11.06
CA PRO A 44 -19.20 -1.49 11.29
C PRO A 44 -18.86 0.00 11.03
N LYS A 45 -19.88 0.81 10.71
CA LYS A 45 -19.71 2.23 10.34
C LYS A 45 -19.13 3.08 11.48
N ASP A 46 -19.55 2.81 12.72
CA ASP A 46 -19.05 3.48 13.92
C ASP A 46 -17.55 3.22 14.12
N LEU A 47 -17.09 1.97 14.03
CA LEU A 47 -15.67 1.64 14.13
C LEU A 47 -14.86 2.23 12.96
N THR A 48 -15.43 2.20 11.75
CA THR A 48 -14.81 2.84 10.57
C THR A 48 -14.60 4.34 10.81
N LYS A 49 -15.61 5.02 11.39
CA LYS A 49 -15.50 6.44 11.75
C LYS A 49 -14.39 6.67 12.78
N LYS A 50 -14.35 5.87 13.86
CA LYS A 50 -13.30 5.97 14.89
C LYS A 50 -11.89 5.82 14.30
N LEU A 51 -11.69 4.86 13.39
CA LEU A 51 -10.42 4.65 12.68
C LEU A 51 -10.02 5.85 11.82
N ILE A 52 -10.98 6.40 11.05
CA ILE A 52 -10.74 7.59 10.22
C ILE A 52 -10.42 8.81 11.09
N ASP A 53 -11.21 9.07 12.13
CA ASP A 53 -11.00 10.21 13.02
C ASP A 53 -9.61 10.15 13.69
N ALA A 54 -9.20 8.97 14.18
CA ALA A 54 -7.88 8.77 14.78
C ALA A 54 -6.74 9.03 13.77
N GLY A 55 -6.87 8.53 12.53
CA GLY A 55 -5.90 8.80 11.47
C GLY A 55 -5.82 10.29 11.11
N GLU A 56 -6.97 10.97 10.97
CA GLU A 56 -7.05 12.40 10.65
C GLU A 56 -6.44 13.27 11.77
N GLU A 57 -6.60 12.88 13.04
CA GLU A 57 -5.97 13.60 14.15
C GLU A 57 -4.44 13.56 14.05
N ILE A 58 -3.86 12.38 13.75
CA ILE A 58 -2.42 12.22 13.57
C ILE A 58 -1.94 12.98 12.34
N ILE A 59 -2.66 12.86 11.21
CA ILE A 59 -2.34 13.59 9.97
C ILE A 59 -2.37 15.11 10.21
N LYS A 60 -3.33 15.62 10.98
CA LYS A 60 -3.43 17.03 11.33
C LYS A 60 -2.20 17.51 12.11
N LEU A 61 -1.66 16.70 13.01
CA LEU A 61 -0.42 17.00 13.72
C LEU A 61 0.78 17.04 12.76
N ILE A 62 0.91 16.03 11.88
CA ILE A 62 2.00 15.93 10.89
C ILE A 62 2.00 17.11 9.92
N LYS A 63 0.81 17.60 9.54
CA LYS A 63 0.65 18.72 8.59
C LYS A 63 0.91 20.10 9.21
N ARG A 64 1.24 20.20 10.50
CA ARG A 64 1.56 21.50 11.12
C ARG A 64 2.82 22.10 10.49
N PRO A 65 2.87 23.41 10.24
CA PRO A 65 4.05 24.06 9.65
C PRO A 65 5.36 23.82 10.43
N ASN A 66 5.27 23.70 11.76
CA ASN A 66 6.41 23.49 12.64
C ASN A 66 6.73 22.01 12.93
N PHE A 67 6.06 21.05 12.28
CA PHE A 67 6.23 19.62 12.57
C PHE A 67 7.67 19.13 12.36
N LYS A 68 8.33 19.56 11.28
CA LYS A 68 9.74 19.21 11.02
C LYS A 68 10.68 19.73 12.10
N GLU A 69 10.44 20.94 12.62
CA GLU A 69 11.24 21.49 13.72
C GLU A 69 11.03 20.70 15.02
N LEU A 70 9.78 20.33 15.32
CA LEU A 70 9.43 19.51 16.48
C LEU A 70 10.09 18.14 16.46
N THR A 71 10.23 17.55 15.28
CA THR A 71 10.74 16.17 15.09
C THR A 71 12.23 16.10 14.72
N LYS A 72 12.88 17.24 14.42
CA LYS A 72 14.27 17.29 13.95
C LYS A 72 15.27 16.50 14.80
N LYS A 73 15.08 16.49 16.12
CA LYS A 73 15.98 15.79 17.05
C LYS A 73 15.77 14.28 17.12
N ALA A 74 14.67 13.78 16.56
CA ALA A 74 14.36 12.35 16.53
C ALA A 74 15.13 11.59 15.43
N ILE A 75 15.64 12.29 14.42
CA ILE A 75 16.36 11.69 13.29
C ILE A 75 17.87 11.89 13.49
N PRO A 76 18.67 10.81 13.60
CA PRO A 76 20.13 10.89 13.59
C PRO A 76 20.66 11.67 12.39
N ILE A 77 21.70 12.49 12.61
CA ILE A 77 22.27 13.37 11.57
C ILE A 77 22.71 12.58 10.33
N LEU A 78 23.19 11.34 10.51
CA LEU A 78 23.65 10.49 9.42
C LEU A 78 22.54 10.01 8.48
N TRP A 79 21.27 10.10 8.91
CA TRP A 79 20.09 9.77 8.10
C TRP A 79 19.44 10.98 7.44
N ASN A 80 20.06 12.16 7.55
CA ASN A 80 19.58 13.35 6.84
C ASN A 80 19.79 13.19 5.34
N VAL A 81 18.69 13.09 4.60
CA VAL A 81 18.69 13.08 3.13
C VAL A 81 18.45 14.49 2.57
N PRO A 82 19.25 14.95 1.60
CA PRO A 82 19.04 16.26 0.99
C PRO A 82 17.76 16.28 0.14
N ASN A 83 17.12 17.45 0.03
CA ASN A 83 15.92 17.67 -0.78
C ASN A 83 14.72 16.79 -0.37
N GLU A 84 14.54 16.59 0.93
CA GLU A 84 13.32 15.97 1.48
C GLU A 84 12.07 16.78 1.10
N ASN A 85 10.97 16.09 0.75
CA ASN A 85 9.69 16.74 0.47
C ASN A 85 9.10 17.39 1.73
N ASP A 86 8.20 18.36 1.55
CA ASP A 86 7.53 19.03 2.68
C ASP A 86 6.58 18.11 3.45
N HIS A 87 6.09 17.04 2.82
CA HIS A 87 5.20 16.06 3.42
C HIS A 87 5.48 14.64 2.88
N PRO A 88 5.12 13.59 3.65
CA PRO A 88 5.16 12.22 3.13
C PRO A 88 4.14 12.02 2.02
N HIS A 89 4.46 11.16 1.06
CA HIS A 89 3.52 10.71 0.03
C HIS A 89 2.63 9.55 0.51
N PHE A 90 3.15 8.74 1.43
CA PHE A 90 2.51 7.54 1.94
C PHE A 90 2.59 7.52 3.46
N LEU A 91 1.50 7.09 4.08
CA LEU A 91 1.39 6.82 5.50
C LEU A 91 0.49 5.60 5.68
N THR A 92 0.88 4.73 6.60
CA THR A 92 0.07 3.60 7.05
C THR A 92 0.00 3.64 8.57
N PHE A 93 -1.21 3.41 9.09
CA PHE A 93 -1.49 3.36 10.51
C PHE A 93 -2.00 1.98 10.85
N ASP A 94 -1.28 1.30 11.74
CA ASP A 94 -1.65 -0.02 12.21
C ASP A 94 -2.39 0.14 13.54
N PHE A 95 -3.66 -0.26 13.55
CA PHE A 95 -4.52 -0.18 14.72
C PHE A 95 -4.88 -1.58 15.24
N GLY A 96 -4.70 -1.78 16.54
CA GLY A 96 -5.35 -2.86 17.28
C GLY A 96 -6.79 -2.47 17.60
N ILE A 97 -7.73 -3.41 17.50
CA ILE A 97 -9.12 -3.16 17.89
C ILE A 97 -9.37 -3.76 19.27
N CYS A 98 -9.58 -2.90 20.27
CA CYS A 98 -9.82 -3.26 21.66
C CYS A 98 -11.27 -3.03 22.05
N LYS A 99 -11.67 -3.56 23.22
CA LYS A 99 -12.92 -3.20 23.88
C LYS A 99 -12.63 -2.29 25.07
N ASP A 100 -13.43 -1.24 25.23
CA ASP A 100 -13.42 -0.45 26.46
C ASP A 100 -14.23 -1.10 27.59
N GLU A 101 -14.36 -0.39 28.71
CA GLU A 101 -15.08 -0.84 29.91
C GLU A 101 -16.58 -1.12 29.64
N ASN A 102 -17.16 -0.47 28.63
CA ASN A 102 -18.54 -0.68 28.21
C ASN A 102 -18.68 -1.76 27.12
N GLY A 103 -17.56 -2.35 26.69
CA GLY A 103 -17.51 -3.36 25.64
C GLY A 103 -17.53 -2.80 24.21
N GLU A 104 -17.45 -1.48 24.03
CA GLU A 104 -17.43 -0.86 22.70
C GLU A 104 -16.06 -1.03 22.03
N LEU A 105 -16.06 -1.17 20.70
CA LEU A 105 -14.83 -1.31 19.93
C LEU A 105 -14.11 0.04 19.83
N GLN A 106 -12.82 0.05 20.15
CA GLN A 106 -11.95 1.21 20.10
C GLN A 106 -10.66 0.90 19.33
N PRO A 107 -10.22 1.77 18.40
CA PRO A 107 -8.92 1.63 17.75
C PRO A 107 -7.80 2.11 18.67
N MET A 108 -6.74 1.31 18.78
CA MET A 108 -5.53 1.60 19.54
C MET A 108 -4.34 1.59 18.58
N LEU A 109 -3.66 2.73 18.42
CA LEU A 109 -2.51 2.82 17.52
C LEU A 109 -1.39 1.89 18.02
N ILE A 110 -0.95 0.98 17.14
CA ILE A 110 0.20 0.10 17.35
C ILE A 110 1.43 0.76 16.74
N GLU A 111 1.34 1.14 15.46
CA GLU A 111 2.46 1.67 14.70
C GLU A 111 1.98 2.68 13.64
N MET A 112 2.87 3.60 13.30
CA MET A 112 2.76 4.48 12.14
C MET A 112 4.01 4.31 11.29
N GLN A 113 3.83 4.00 10.00
CA GLN A 113 4.93 3.81 9.06
C GLN A 113 4.76 4.66 7.80
N GLY A 114 5.88 5.09 7.24
CA GLY A 114 5.94 5.75 5.93
C GLY A 114 6.37 4.82 4.78
N PHE A 115 6.59 3.53 5.07
CA PHE A 115 7.06 2.57 4.07
C PHE A 115 5.92 2.19 3.11
N PRO A 116 6.07 2.42 1.80
CA PRO A 116 4.92 2.42 0.95
C PRO A 116 4.70 1.04 0.32
N SER A 117 4.20 0.08 1.10
CA SER A 117 3.97 -1.30 0.65
C SER A 117 2.51 -1.68 0.56
N LEU A 118 2.18 -2.64 -0.31
CA LEU A 118 0.88 -3.31 -0.42
C LEU A 118 -0.27 -2.47 -1.02
N TYR A 119 -0.04 -1.21 -1.40
CA TYR A 119 -1.07 -0.35 -2.00
C TYR A 119 -1.65 -0.93 -3.30
N GLY A 120 -0.84 -1.57 -4.15
CA GLY A 120 -1.34 -2.24 -5.34
C GLY A 120 -2.08 -3.53 -4.99
N PHE A 121 -1.46 -4.38 -4.16
CA PHE A 121 -2.00 -5.68 -3.80
C PHE A 121 -3.33 -5.61 -3.03
N GLN A 122 -3.51 -4.65 -2.11
CA GLN A 122 -4.73 -4.54 -1.31
C GLN A 122 -5.97 -4.23 -2.16
N ALA A 123 -5.85 -3.34 -3.16
CA ALA A 123 -6.93 -3.06 -4.10
C ALA A 123 -7.27 -4.30 -4.94
N HIS A 124 -6.25 -4.94 -5.53
CA HIS A 124 -6.40 -6.18 -6.29
C HIS A 124 -7.04 -7.31 -5.47
N LEU A 125 -6.64 -7.46 -4.21
CA LEU A 125 -7.21 -8.45 -3.29
C LEU A 125 -8.72 -8.20 -3.05
N ALA A 126 -9.10 -6.96 -2.77
CA ALA A 126 -10.48 -6.59 -2.52
C ALA A 126 -11.38 -6.77 -3.76
N GLU A 127 -10.89 -6.39 -4.94
CA GLU A 127 -11.57 -6.63 -6.22
C GLU A 127 -11.76 -8.12 -6.48
N THR A 128 -10.74 -8.94 -6.22
CA THR A 128 -10.80 -10.39 -6.37
C THR A 128 -11.86 -10.98 -5.44
N PHE A 129 -11.96 -10.51 -4.19
CA PHE A 129 -13.06 -10.91 -3.30
C PHE A 129 -14.44 -10.57 -3.88
N LYS A 130 -14.61 -9.38 -4.46
CA LYS A 130 -15.89 -8.96 -5.08
C LYS A 130 -16.26 -9.78 -6.30
N ARG A 131 -15.29 -10.26 -7.09
CA ARG A 131 -15.56 -11.12 -8.25
C ARG A 131 -16.03 -12.51 -7.83
N HIS A 132 -15.45 -13.06 -6.76
CA HIS A 132 -15.75 -14.42 -6.32
C HIS A 132 -16.95 -14.47 -5.37
N TYR A 133 -17.11 -13.51 -4.47
CA TYR A 133 -18.15 -13.52 -3.44
C TYR A 133 -19.17 -12.41 -3.65
N GLN A 134 -20.44 -12.69 -3.36
CA GLN A 134 -21.53 -11.71 -3.43
C GLN A 134 -21.46 -10.75 -2.23
N ILE A 135 -20.46 -9.88 -2.24
CA ILE A 135 -20.29 -8.80 -1.27
C ILE A 135 -21.35 -7.72 -1.54
N SER A 136 -21.97 -7.21 -0.48
CA SER A 136 -22.99 -6.16 -0.57
C SER A 136 -22.43 -4.89 -1.20
N GLU A 137 -23.17 -4.29 -2.15
CA GLU A 137 -22.80 -3.01 -2.78
C GLU A 137 -22.80 -1.84 -1.80
N ASN A 138 -23.47 -1.99 -0.66
CA ASN A 138 -23.48 -1.01 0.42
C ASN A 138 -22.18 -0.99 1.25
N LEU A 139 -21.26 -1.92 0.98
CA LEU A 139 -19.94 -1.97 1.59
C LEU A 139 -18.90 -1.36 0.65
N ASN A 140 -17.98 -0.60 1.21
CA ASN A 140 -16.84 -0.06 0.50
C ASN A 140 -15.56 -0.39 1.27
N TYR A 141 -14.52 -0.81 0.55
CA TYR A 141 -13.19 -1.04 1.10
C TYR A 141 -12.27 0.18 0.94
N PHE A 142 -12.71 1.17 0.15
CA PHE A 142 -12.12 2.50 0.13
C PHE A 142 -12.76 3.39 1.18
N LEU A 143 -11.93 4.18 1.87
CA LEU A 143 -12.36 5.12 2.90
C LEU A 143 -12.64 6.50 2.30
N THR A 144 -13.22 7.39 3.11
CA THR A 144 -13.31 8.84 2.83
C THR A 144 -13.92 9.23 1.47
N GLY A 145 -14.85 8.43 0.95
CA GLY A 145 -15.56 8.71 -0.32
C GLY A 145 -14.77 8.37 -1.58
N PHE A 146 -13.66 7.64 -1.43
CA PHE A 146 -12.95 7.04 -2.55
C PHE A 146 -13.74 5.88 -3.16
N ASP A 147 -13.48 5.69 -4.43
CA ASP A 147 -13.82 4.52 -5.22
C ASP A 147 -12.53 4.04 -5.92
N GLU A 148 -12.65 2.96 -6.67
CA GLU A 148 -11.53 2.31 -7.36
C GLU A 148 -10.82 3.25 -8.34
N GLU A 149 -11.60 4.00 -9.12
CA GLU A 149 -11.08 4.93 -10.11
C GLU A 149 -10.28 6.06 -9.44
N LYS A 150 -10.85 6.70 -8.41
CA LYS A 150 -10.16 7.76 -7.66
C LYS A 150 -8.92 7.25 -6.97
N TYR A 151 -8.97 6.03 -6.41
CA TYR A 151 -7.83 5.42 -5.74
C TYR A 151 -6.68 5.19 -6.73
N HIS A 152 -6.95 4.51 -7.84
CA HIS A 152 -5.94 4.25 -8.88
C HIS A 152 -5.41 5.54 -9.49
N SER A 153 -6.27 6.53 -9.73
CA SER A 153 -5.87 7.85 -10.22
C SER A 153 -4.93 8.57 -9.25
N LEU A 154 -5.26 8.56 -7.95
CA LEU A 154 -4.40 9.16 -6.92
C LEU A 154 -3.07 8.40 -6.80
N LEU A 155 -3.10 7.08 -6.73
CA LEU A 155 -1.90 6.25 -6.62
C LEU A 155 -0.96 6.49 -7.82
N LYS A 156 -1.53 6.54 -9.03
CA LYS A 156 -0.79 6.88 -10.26
C LYS A 156 -0.19 8.28 -10.19
N LYS A 157 -0.97 9.29 -9.78
CA LYS A 157 -0.49 10.67 -9.63
C LYS A 157 0.66 10.76 -8.63
N VAL A 158 0.54 10.09 -7.49
CA VAL A 158 1.55 10.11 -6.43
C VAL A 158 2.84 9.41 -6.88
N ILE A 159 2.74 8.26 -7.55
CA ILE A 159 3.91 7.48 -7.95
C ILE A 159 4.59 8.08 -9.19
N LEU A 160 3.83 8.44 -10.24
CA LEU A 160 4.41 8.96 -11.48
C LEU A 160 4.75 10.45 -11.42
N GLY A 161 3.99 11.24 -10.66
CA GLY A 161 4.05 12.69 -10.72
C GLY A 161 3.72 13.19 -12.13
N THR A 162 4.66 13.91 -12.75
CA THR A 162 4.54 14.44 -14.13
C THR A 162 5.40 13.68 -15.14
N HIS A 163 5.91 12.50 -14.77
CA HIS A 163 6.85 11.74 -15.60
C HIS A 163 6.19 10.55 -16.30
N ASP A 164 6.68 10.25 -17.50
CA ASP A 164 6.35 9.00 -18.18
C ASP A 164 6.84 7.79 -17.37
N ALA A 165 6.08 6.70 -17.41
CA ALA A 165 6.37 5.49 -16.64
C ALA A 165 7.77 4.91 -16.90
N LYS A 166 8.32 5.06 -18.11
CA LYS A 166 9.71 4.62 -18.44
C LYS A 166 10.79 5.35 -17.61
N HIS A 167 10.50 6.54 -17.10
CA HIS A 167 11.39 7.32 -16.26
C HIS A 167 11.11 7.16 -14.76
N VAL A 168 10.22 6.24 -14.40
CA VAL A 168 9.82 5.94 -13.02
C VAL A 168 10.05 4.45 -12.76
N ALA A 169 10.67 4.13 -11.63
CA ALA A 169 10.88 2.75 -11.24
C ALA A 169 10.46 2.50 -9.79
N ILE A 170 9.90 1.32 -9.53
CA ILE A 170 9.83 0.74 -8.19
C ILE A 170 11.12 -0.01 -7.94
N ILE A 171 11.80 0.30 -6.83
CA ILE A 171 13.15 -0.20 -6.57
C ILE A 171 13.18 -1.03 -5.31
N ASP A 172 13.81 -2.20 -5.40
CA ASP A 172 14.12 -3.11 -4.31
C ASP A 172 15.55 -3.66 -4.48
N ILE A 173 16.03 -4.50 -3.56
CA ILE A 173 17.25 -5.29 -3.78
C ILE A 173 16.91 -6.50 -4.66
N ASP A 174 15.84 -7.23 -4.30
CA ASP A 174 15.40 -8.47 -4.92
C ASP A 174 13.87 -8.64 -4.82
N ALA A 175 13.15 -7.76 -5.52
CA ALA A 175 11.69 -7.70 -5.51
C ALA A 175 10.99 -9.05 -5.81
N LYS A 176 11.63 -9.93 -6.60
CA LYS A 176 11.04 -11.21 -6.99
C LYS A 176 10.99 -12.21 -5.84
N ASN A 177 11.95 -12.13 -4.93
CA ASN A 177 12.06 -13.03 -3.78
C ASN A 177 11.46 -12.43 -2.50
N GLN A 178 10.94 -11.21 -2.56
CA GLN A 178 10.16 -10.62 -1.46
C GLN A 178 8.89 -11.43 -1.20
N LYS A 179 8.53 -11.61 0.07
CA LYS A 179 7.25 -12.25 0.44
C LYS A 179 6.04 -11.54 -0.16
N THR A 180 6.17 -10.24 -0.37
CA THR A 180 5.14 -9.35 -0.91
C THR A 180 5.36 -9.04 -2.39
N ALA A 181 6.13 -9.86 -3.12
CA ALA A 181 6.46 -9.68 -4.54
C ALA A 181 5.23 -9.42 -5.44
N ILE A 182 4.07 -10.02 -5.11
CA ILE A 182 2.82 -9.77 -5.84
C ILE A 182 2.48 -8.28 -5.93
N ASP A 183 2.72 -7.49 -4.89
CA ASP A 183 2.44 -6.06 -4.87
C ASP A 183 3.29 -5.28 -5.87
N PHE A 184 4.55 -5.68 -6.07
CA PHE A 184 5.40 -5.10 -7.11
C PHE A 184 4.84 -5.35 -8.50
N PHE A 185 4.41 -6.58 -8.80
CA PHE A 185 3.88 -6.95 -10.12
C PHE A 185 2.51 -6.34 -10.39
N VAL A 186 1.62 -6.30 -9.39
CA VAL A 186 0.34 -5.60 -9.49
C VAL A 186 0.58 -4.11 -9.77
N THR A 187 1.50 -3.48 -9.02
CA THR A 187 1.84 -2.06 -9.22
C THR A 187 2.45 -1.81 -10.60
N GLN A 188 3.34 -2.69 -11.08
CA GLN A 188 3.91 -2.61 -12.42
C GLN A 188 2.82 -2.70 -13.50
N LYS A 189 1.89 -3.65 -13.37
CA LYS A 189 0.79 -3.80 -14.35
C LYS A 189 -0.13 -2.58 -14.33
N LEU A 190 -0.43 -2.06 -13.14
CA LEU A 190 -1.30 -0.88 -12.97
C LEU A 190 -0.67 0.40 -13.56
N LEU A 191 0.63 0.61 -13.38
CA LEU A 191 1.29 1.89 -13.67
C LEU A 191 2.20 1.88 -14.89
N GLY A 192 2.57 0.70 -15.39
CA GLY A 192 3.53 0.53 -16.50
C GLY A 192 4.98 0.86 -16.12
N ILE A 193 5.30 0.93 -14.82
CA ILE A 193 6.65 1.26 -14.33
C ILE A 193 7.56 0.02 -14.29
N LYS A 194 8.88 0.25 -14.27
CA LYS A 194 9.85 -0.84 -14.13
C LYS A 194 10.05 -1.23 -12.67
N ILE A 195 10.17 -2.54 -12.43
CA ILE A 195 10.72 -3.08 -11.18
C ILE A 195 12.22 -3.24 -11.40
N LEU A 196 13.04 -2.50 -10.68
CA LEU A 196 14.49 -2.52 -10.83
C LEU A 196 15.16 -2.92 -9.51
N SER A 197 16.22 -3.74 -9.60
CA SER A 197 17.15 -3.89 -8.50
C SER A 197 18.02 -2.64 -8.40
N VAL A 198 18.37 -2.19 -7.20
CA VAL A 198 19.32 -1.07 -7.00
C VAL A 198 20.64 -1.29 -7.75
N ASN A 199 21.06 -2.55 -7.91
CA ASN A 199 22.29 -2.93 -8.63
C ASN A 199 22.22 -2.70 -10.16
N MET A 200 21.02 -2.54 -10.72
CA MET A 200 20.82 -2.23 -12.14
C MET A 200 20.86 -0.73 -12.43
N ILE A 201 20.97 0.10 -11.39
CA ILE A 201 20.91 1.55 -11.49
C ILE A 201 22.31 2.09 -11.32
N HIS A 202 22.73 2.93 -12.26
CA HIS A 202 24.02 3.58 -12.21
C HIS A 202 23.87 5.10 -12.30
N ARG A 203 24.90 5.80 -11.83
CA ARG A 203 24.89 7.25 -11.71
C ARG A 203 25.83 7.88 -12.73
N ILE A 204 25.32 8.84 -13.49
CA ILE A 204 26.12 9.72 -14.36
C ILE A 204 25.93 11.16 -13.88
N GLY A 205 26.99 11.73 -13.30
CA GLY A 205 26.95 13.07 -12.70
C GLY A 205 25.99 13.14 -11.49
N LYS A 206 24.87 13.84 -11.62
CA LYS A 206 23.80 13.93 -10.58
C LYS A 206 22.51 13.19 -10.99
N LYS A 207 22.55 12.42 -12.08
CA LYS A 207 21.39 11.72 -12.65
C LYS A 207 21.57 10.21 -12.50
N LEU A 208 20.46 9.49 -12.40
CA LEU A 208 20.40 8.03 -12.31
C LEU A 208 19.87 7.47 -13.63
N PHE A 209 20.37 6.31 -14.04
CA PHE A 209 20.05 5.65 -15.29
C PHE A 209 19.96 4.13 -15.07
N TYR A 210 19.21 3.48 -15.95
CA TYR A 210 19.23 2.02 -16.14
C TYR A 210 19.29 1.75 -17.65
N THR A 211 19.82 0.59 -18.01
CA THR A 211 19.90 0.15 -19.40
C THR A 211 18.70 -0.72 -19.75
N GLU A 212 18.01 -0.40 -20.84
CA GLU A 212 16.93 -1.22 -21.40
C GLU A 212 17.15 -1.38 -22.90
N ASN A 213 17.18 -2.62 -23.39
CA ASN A 213 17.42 -2.94 -24.81
C ASN A 213 18.70 -2.28 -25.38
N GLY A 214 19.73 -2.10 -24.56
CA GLY A 214 20.97 -1.45 -24.94
C GLY A 214 20.93 0.08 -24.96
N GLU A 215 19.79 0.69 -24.63
CA GLU A 215 19.62 2.14 -24.50
C GLU A 215 19.65 2.59 -23.05
N GLU A 216 20.26 3.75 -22.82
CA GLU A 216 20.30 4.40 -21.51
C GLU A 216 19.03 5.20 -21.24
N VAL A 217 18.28 4.78 -20.21
CA VAL A 217 17.04 5.43 -19.80
C VAL A 217 17.24 6.15 -18.48
N GLN A 218 17.05 7.46 -18.49
CA GLN A 218 17.16 8.26 -17.27
C GLN A 218 16.03 7.94 -16.29
N LEU A 219 16.35 7.64 -15.03
CA LEU A 219 15.40 7.64 -13.93
C LEU A 219 15.20 9.06 -13.40
N LYS A 220 13.94 9.50 -13.36
CA LYS A 220 13.54 10.83 -12.90
C LYS A 220 12.76 10.77 -11.58
N ARG A 221 12.13 9.63 -11.28
CA ARG A 221 11.40 9.41 -10.03
C ARG A 221 11.53 7.97 -9.57
N ILE A 222 11.57 7.78 -8.27
CA ILE A 222 11.76 6.48 -7.63
C ILE A 222 10.59 6.25 -6.69
N TYR A 223 9.90 5.13 -6.88
CA TYR A 223 9.02 4.56 -5.89
C TYR A 223 9.85 3.62 -5.01
N ASN A 224 10.35 4.15 -3.90
CA ASN A 224 11.33 3.44 -3.07
C ASN A 224 10.68 2.31 -2.25
N ARG A 225 11.19 1.09 -2.40
CA ARG A 225 10.86 -0.07 -1.57
C ARG A 225 12.09 -0.66 -0.88
N LEU A 226 13.19 0.07 -0.85
CA LEU A 226 14.37 -0.28 -0.07
C LEU A 226 14.21 0.15 1.39
N ILE A 227 14.63 -0.72 2.30
CA ILE A 227 14.85 -0.40 3.71
C ILE A 227 16.35 -0.13 3.89
N PHE A 228 16.70 1.05 4.40
CA PHE A 228 18.10 1.49 4.46
C PHE A 228 18.98 0.57 5.31
N ASP A 229 18.42 -0.04 6.36
CA ASP A 229 19.15 -0.96 7.23
C ASP A 229 19.47 -2.32 6.57
N GLU A 230 18.88 -2.60 5.40
CA GLU A 230 19.08 -3.84 4.63
C GLU A 230 20.15 -3.69 3.53
N ILE A 231 20.73 -2.49 3.35
CA ILE A 231 21.77 -2.17 2.36
C ILE A 231 23.14 -2.06 3.04
#